data_AF-A0A7L3PZS5-F1
#
_entry.id   AF-A0A7L3PZS5-F1
#
_cell.length_a   1.000
_cell.length_b   1.000
_cell.length_c   1.000
_cell.angle_alpha   90.00
_cell.angle_beta   90.00
_cell.angle_gamma   90.00
#
_symmetry.space_group_name_H-M   'P 1'
#
loop_
_entity.id
_entity.type
_entity.pdbx_description
1 polymer ?
#
loop_
_entity_poly.entity_id
_entity_poly.type
_entity_poly.pdbx_seq_one_letter_code
_entity_poly.pdbx_strand_id
1 'polypeptide(L)'
;MAPSSKAERGGPGGKRGAAGGAGPGAAPRGRREHLVRQLDRVRLSGQLSPRLFRKLPPRVCVTLKSIVDEEFLWAGHIFLGFSKCGRYVLSYTSSSGDDDFSFYLYHLYWWEFNVHSKLRLVRQVRLFQDEEIYSDLYLTVCEWPGDSDKVIVFGFNTRSAPGLQVNMMLMSDENHRDIYVSAVAVPPPRHCPACRRAAAAPGEAPPACLRHGFLLHTKFQVVYPFPTFQPAFQLRKDHVVLLNTSFSLVACAIAVHPAGDSSSQQILYERRNIPGPNRRGENAPPQLPEELEGAGGTPSAAQPPLGAPQTPDLPPAPPSPAVAKAKEFVADLFRRAQGAGGGPGGAHGEGGDDPPPSPRGPPPETPPAVPGSPPGEPHRPGTSPEPGYVNYTKLRYVLEPGEPPEDLEDDKISLPFVVTDLSGRSLRPLRDRATAQGQYLTVEQLTLDFEYVINEVIRNDAAWSRQFCSFSDYDIVILEVCPETNQVVINIGLLLLAFPSPDEEGQLRPRTYHTSLKVAWDLNSGTFTTVGVGDLTEVKGQTSGSVWSSYRKGCVDTVMRWLVPEGPGRGVHRMTNEALHKGCSLKVLADNERYTWIVL
;
A
#
# COMPACT_ATOMS: atom_id res chain seq x y z
N MET A 1 -28.54 -29.34 -12.61
CA MET A 1 -27.64 -30.03 -13.56
C MET A 1 -27.38 -29.07 -14.70
N ALA A 2 -26.13 -28.63 -14.88
CA ALA A 2 -25.75 -27.76 -15.99
C ALA A 2 -25.17 -28.62 -17.13
N PRO A 3 -25.55 -28.39 -18.39
CA PRO A 3 -24.81 -28.95 -19.51
C PRO A 3 -23.66 -28.01 -19.90
N SER A 4 -22.52 -28.64 -20.11
CA SER A 4 -21.27 -28.12 -20.66
C SER A 4 -21.42 -27.90 -22.16
N SER A 5 -21.01 -26.74 -22.68
CA SER A 5 -20.82 -26.52 -24.12
C SER A 5 -19.36 -26.16 -24.43
N LYS A 6 -18.56 -27.21 -24.70
CA LYS A 6 -17.39 -27.11 -25.57
C LYS A 6 -17.89 -27.26 -27.01
N ALA A 7 -17.64 -26.27 -27.84
CA ALA A 7 -17.90 -26.34 -29.27
C ALA A 7 -16.79 -27.16 -29.96
N GLU A 8 -17.16 -28.30 -30.54
CA GLU A 8 -16.37 -29.01 -31.55
C GLU A 8 -16.85 -28.59 -32.95
N ARG A 9 -15.93 -28.12 -33.79
CA ARG A 9 -16.09 -28.12 -35.25
C ARG A 9 -15.48 -29.42 -35.77
N GLY A 10 -16.32 -30.32 -36.27
CA GLY A 10 -15.91 -31.51 -36.99
C GLY A 10 -15.74 -31.25 -38.50
N GLY A 11 -14.83 -32.00 -39.12
CA GLY A 11 -14.72 -32.23 -40.55
C GLY A 11 -14.15 -33.64 -40.79
N PRO A 12 -14.56 -34.37 -41.85
CA PRO A 12 -14.65 -35.84 -41.81
C PRO A 12 -13.51 -36.56 -42.56
N GLY A 13 -13.20 -37.79 -42.14
CA GLY A 13 -12.34 -38.71 -42.89
C GLY A 13 -12.02 -39.97 -42.09
N GLY A 14 -12.72 -41.07 -42.38
CA GLY A 14 -12.67 -42.29 -41.56
C GLY A 14 -11.52 -43.26 -41.86
N LYS A 15 -11.27 -44.16 -40.89
CA LYS A 15 -11.13 -45.61 -41.10
C LYS A 15 -11.07 -46.33 -39.75
N ARG A 16 -11.78 -47.46 -39.67
CA ARG A 16 -11.83 -48.40 -38.55
C ARG A 16 -10.48 -49.12 -38.38
N GLY A 17 -10.08 -49.38 -37.13
CA GLY A 17 -8.98 -50.28 -36.79
C GLY A 17 -8.77 -50.36 -35.27
N ALA A 18 -8.69 -51.57 -34.74
CA ALA A 18 -8.83 -51.90 -33.32
C ALA A 18 -7.50 -51.88 -32.53
N ALA A 19 -7.67 -51.84 -31.20
CA ALA A 19 -6.79 -52.37 -30.15
C ALA A 19 -5.40 -51.73 -29.89
N GLY A 20 -5.20 -51.33 -28.63
CA GLY A 20 -3.92 -51.47 -27.92
C GLY A 20 -3.00 -50.25 -27.90
N GLY A 21 -2.72 -49.73 -26.70
CA GLY A 21 -1.59 -48.82 -26.47
C GLY A 21 -1.90 -47.68 -25.51
N ALA A 22 -1.98 -47.98 -24.21
CA ALA A 22 -1.88 -46.95 -23.18
C ALA A 22 -0.45 -46.38 -23.21
N GLY A 23 -0.28 -45.15 -23.69
CA GLY A 23 0.99 -44.43 -23.64
C GLY A 23 1.35 -44.01 -22.20
N PRO A 24 2.63 -44.10 -21.79
CA PRO A 24 3.07 -43.67 -20.47
C PRO A 24 3.20 -42.14 -20.45
N GLY A 25 2.43 -41.46 -19.61
CA GLY A 25 2.53 -40.00 -19.49
C GLY A 25 1.35 -39.30 -18.83
N ALA A 26 0.25 -39.99 -18.54
CA ALA A 26 -0.81 -39.43 -17.70
C ALA A 26 -0.39 -39.54 -16.22
N ALA A 27 0.18 -38.44 -15.68
CA ALA A 27 0.33 -38.27 -14.25
C ALA A 27 -1.03 -38.59 -13.56
N PRO A 28 -1.05 -39.42 -12.50
CA PRO A 28 -2.30 -39.82 -11.88
C PRO A 28 -3.00 -38.56 -11.38
N ARG A 29 -4.22 -38.30 -11.87
CA ARG A 29 -5.12 -37.28 -11.31
C ARG A 29 -5.22 -37.58 -9.81
N GLY A 30 -4.54 -36.77 -8.99
CA GLY A 30 -4.46 -36.98 -7.55
C GLY A 30 -5.84 -37.23 -6.98
N ARG A 31 -6.05 -38.39 -6.36
CA ARG A 31 -7.34 -38.82 -5.82
C ARG A 31 -7.80 -37.79 -4.80
N ARG A 32 -8.82 -36.99 -5.12
CA ARG A 32 -9.41 -36.05 -4.16
C ARG A 32 -9.96 -36.86 -2.98
N GLU A 33 -9.48 -36.58 -1.78
CA GLU A 33 -9.96 -37.24 -0.57
C GLU A 33 -11.44 -36.88 -0.34
N HIS A 34 -12.23 -37.87 0.05
CA HIS A 34 -13.64 -37.67 0.37
C HIS A 34 -13.77 -36.87 1.67
N LEU A 35 -14.71 -35.92 1.75
CA LEU A 35 -14.92 -35.06 2.93
C LEU A 35 -15.03 -35.87 4.22
N VAL A 36 -15.85 -36.93 4.22
CA VAL A 36 -16.06 -37.78 5.40
C VAL A 36 -14.74 -38.37 5.90
N ARG A 37 -13.87 -38.84 4.99
CA ARG A 37 -12.56 -39.37 5.36
C ARG A 37 -11.63 -38.31 5.97
N GLN A 38 -11.71 -37.07 5.48
CA GLN A 38 -10.97 -35.97 6.07
C GLN A 38 -11.49 -35.62 7.47
N LEU A 39 -12.81 -35.63 7.68
CA LEU A 39 -13.41 -35.41 9.00
C LEU A 39 -13.09 -36.53 9.99
N ASP A 40 -13.09 -37.79 9.55
CA ASP A 40 -12.67 -38.93 10.38
C ASP A 40 -11.20 -38.78 10.81
N ARG A 41 -10.33 -38.36 9.87
CA ARG A 41 -8.93 -38.04 10.19
C ARG A 41 -8.82 -36.93 11.24
N VAL A 42 -9.60 -35.86 11.12
CA VAL A 42 -9.62 -34.77 12.11
C VAL A 42 -10.03 -35.28 13.48
N ARG A 43 -11.04 -36.14 13.57
CA ARG A 43 -11.48 -36.73 14.85
C ARG A 43 -10.39 -37.55 15.52
N LEU A 44 -9.60 -38.28 14.73
CA LEU A 44 -8.53 -39.12 15.24
C LEU A 44 -7.26 -38.32 15.58
N SER A 45 -6.89 -37.32 14.77
CA SER A 45 -5.65 -36.56 14.95
C SER A 45 -5.81 -35.30 15.80
N GLY A 46 -7.02 -34.81 16.00
CA GLY A 46 -7.30 -33.51 16.61
C GLY A 46 -6.92 -32.30 15.75
N GLN A 47 -6.40 -32.50 14.53
CA GLN A 47 -5.86 -31.44 13.69
C GLN A 47 -6.91 -30.87 12.73
N LEU A 48 -7.68 -29.87 13.19
CA LEU A 48 -8.62 -29.12 12.34
C LEU A 48 -7.96 -27.84 11.80
N SER A 49 -7.79 -27.74 10.48
CA SER A 49 -7.25 -26.54 9.82
C SER A 49 -7.90 -26.30 8.46
N PRO A 50 -8.21 -25.06 8.07
CA PRO A 50 -8.66 -24.73 6.70
C PRO A 50 -7.66 -25.21 5.62
N ARG A 51 -6.35 -25.22 5.92
CA ARG A 51 -5.35 -25.71 4.95
C ARG A 51 -5.55 -27.17 4.56
N LEU A 52 -6.17 -27.99 5.42
CA LEU A 52 -6.49 -29.39 5.16
C LEU A 52 -7.61 -29.54 4.10
N PHE A 53 -8.61 -28.67 4.15
CA PHE A 53 -9.79 -28.73 3.30
C PHE A 53 -9.68 -27.93 1.99
N ARG A 54 -8.54 -27.24 1.75
CA ARG A 54 -8.31 -26.35 0.58
C ARG A 54 -8.54 -26.98 -0.79
N LYS A 55 -8.41 -28.31 -0.91
CA LYS A 55 -8.61 -29.05 -2.18
C LYS A 55 -10.07 -29.42 -2.44
N LEU A 56 -10.94 -29.22 -1.45
CA LEU A 56 -12.35 -29.53 -1.59
C LEU A 56 -13.12 -28.36 -2.24
N PRO A 57 -14.26 -28.62 -2.89
CA PRO A 57 -15.16 -27.57 -3.40
C PRO A 57 -15.65 -26.62 -2.30
N PRO A 58 -16.25 -25.46 -2.63
CA PRO A 58 -17.01 -24.68 -1.67
C PRO A 58 -18.06 -25.55 -0.95
N ARG A 59 -18.32 -25.23 0.32
CA ARG A 59 -19.37 -25.87 1.12
C ARG A 59 -20.75 -25.33 0.74
N VAL A 60 -20.83 -24.03 0.45
CA VAL A 60 -22.07 -23.34 0.12
C VAL A 60 -21.85 -22.43 -1.08
N CYS A 61 -22.79 -22.45 -2.02
CA CYS A 61 -22.87 -21.51 -3.13
C CYS A 61 -24.26 -20.87 -3.12
N VAL A 62 -24.31 -19.54 -3.18
CA VAL A 62 -25.55 -18.77 -3.32
C VAL A 62 -25.43 -17.84 -4.51
N THR A 63 -26.54 -17.59 -5.21
CA THR A 63 -26.53 -16.64 -6.33
C THR A 63 -26.82 -15.24 -5.80
N LEU A 64 -26.15 -14.21 -6.32
CA LEU A 64 -26.36 -12.83 -5.89
C LEU A 64 -27.84 -12.44 -6.01
N LYS A 65 -28.48 -12.78 -7.14
CA LYS A 65 -29.92 -12.55 -7.37
C LYS A 65 -30.83 -13.15 -6.30
N SER A 66 -30.44 -14.26 -5.67
CA SER A 66 -31.25 -14.87 -4.61
C SER A 66 -31.18 -14.10 -3.29
N ILE A 67 -30.05 -13.44 -3.01
CA ILE A 67 -29.78 -12.78 -1.73
C ILE A 67 -29.82 -11.25 -1.81
N VAL A 68 -29.91 -10.64 -2.98
CA VAL A 68 -30.06 -9.18 -3.14
C VAL A 68 -31.50 -8.86 -3.53
N ASP A 69 -32.01 -7.74 -3.05
CA ASP A 69 -33.32 -7.22 -3.47
C ASP A 69 -33.19 -6.50 -4.82
N GLU A 70 -34.21 -6.60 -5.67
CA GLU A 70 -34.13 -6.11 -7.06
C GLU A 70 -33.81 -4.62 -7.13
N GLU A 71 -34.35 -3.81 -6.21
CA GLU A 71 -34.07 -2.38 -6.09
C GLU A 71 -32.57 -2.06 -6.09
N PHE A 72 -31.77 -2.81 -5.32
CA PHE A 72 -30.32 -2.60 -5.24
C PHE A 72 -29.58 -3.13 -6.47
N LEU A 73 -30.14 -4.10 -7.20
CA LEU A 73 -29.55 -4.53 -8.47
C LEU A 73 -29.73 -3.44 -9.54
N TRP A 74 -30.86 -2.73 -9.54
CA TRP A 74 -31.12 -1.63 -10.45
C TRP A 74 -30.40 -0.33 -10.06
N ALA A 75 -30.06 -0.15 -8.78
CA ALA A 75 -29.33 1.01 -8.27
C ALA A 75 -27.81 1.01 -8.60
N GLY A 76 -27.34 0.11 -9.46
CA GLY A 76 -25.95 0.15 -9.98
C GLY A 76 -24.88 -0.31 -9.00
N HIS A 77 -25.21 -1.18 -8.04
CA HIS A 77 -24.24 -1.69 -7.06
C HIS A 77 -23.17 -2.59 -7.69
N ILE A 78 -21.90 -2.24 -7.49
CA ILE A 78 -20.73 -3.01 -7.88
C ILE A 78 -20.19 -3.75 -6.65
N PHE A 79 -20.49 -5.04 -6.54
CA PHE A 79 -20.04 -5.87 -5.44
C PHE A 79 -18.55 -6.20 -5.54
N LEU A 80 -17.84 -6.06 -4.41
CA LEU A 80 -16.39 -6.12 -4.31
C LEU A 80 -15.87 -7.43 -3.71
N GLY A 81 -16.50 -7.90 -2.65
CA GLY A 81 -16.05 -9.10 -1.93
C GLY A 81 -16.52 -9.19 -0.48
N PHE A 82 -16.14 -10.28 0.17
CA PHE A 82 -16.34 -10.47 1.61
C PHE A 82 -15.26 -9.73 2.40
N SER A 83 -15.66 -9.12 3.51
CA SER A 83 -14.75 -8.76 4.61
C SER A 83 -13.97 -9.98 5.13
N LYS A 84 -12.80 -9.79 5.73
CA LYS A 84 -12.00 -10.89 6.33
C LYS A 84 -12.81 -11.73 7.32
N CYS A 85 -13.64 -11.08 8.12
CA CYS A 85 -14.49 -11.76 9.11
C CYS A 85 -15.70 -12.48 8.49
N GLY A 86 -15.90 -12.41 7.17
CA GLY A 86 -16.97 -13.05 6.39
C GLY A 86 -18.38 -12.60 6.74
N ARG A 87 -18.53 -11.64 7.65
CA ARG A 87 -19.82 -11.14 8.09
C ARG A 87 -20.41 -10.16 7.09
N TYR A 88 -19.56 -9.34 6.48
CA TYR A 88 -19.98 -8.32 5.54
C TYR A 88 -19.57 -8.67 4.12
N VAL A 89 -20.45 -8.35 3.18
CA VAL A 89 -20.13 -8.20 1.76
C VAL A 89 -20.11 -6.70 1.46
N LEU A 90 -19.10 -6.24 0.74
CA LEU A 90 -18.96 -4.82 0.40
C LEU A 90 -19.33 -4.59 -1.06
N SER A 91 -19.95 -3.44 -1.34
CA SER A 91 -20.20 -2.94 -2.69
C SER A 91 -19.98 -1.43 -2.73
N TYR A 92 -19.77 -0.88 -3.92
CA TYR A 92 -19.85 0.57 -4.13
C TYR A 92 -20.80 0.92 -5.27
N THR A 93 -21.24 2.17 -5.33
CA THR A 93 -21.93 2.76 -6.49
C THR A 93 -21.09 3.89 -7.07
N SER A 94 -21.20 4.10 -8.37
CA SER A 94 -20.68 5.26 -9.09
C SER A 94 -21.88 5.91 -9.76
N SER A 95 -22.33 7.05 -9.22
CA SER A 95 -23.47 7.80 -9.76
C SER A 95 -23.00 9.14 -10.30
N SER A 96 -23.30 9.43 -11.56
CA SER A 96 -23.20 10.78 -12.14
C SER A 96 -24.59 11.41 -12.16
N GLY A 97 -24.66 12.74 -12.06
CA GLY A 97 -25.88 13.46 -12.43
C GLY A 97 -26.20 13.32 -13.93
N ASP A 98 -27.40 13.74 -14.32
CA ASP A 98 -27.84 13.75 -15.73
C ASP A 98 -27.35 14.98 -16.51
N ASP A 99 -26.72 15.96 -15.84
CA ASP A 99 -26.26 17.21 -16.46
C ASP A 99 -24.88 17.07 -17.12
N ASP A 100 -24.62 17.84 -18.18
CA ASP A 100 -23.35 17.84 -18.94
C ASP A 100 -22.10 18.19 -18.10
N PHE A 101 -22.29 18.76 -16.89
CA PHE A 101 -21.23 19.09 -15.92
C PHE A 101 -21.21 18.15 -14.71
N SER A 102 -21.80 16.96 -14.83
CA SER A 102 -21.95 16.04 -13.70
C SER A 102 -20.63 15.46 -13.22
N PHE A 103 -20.38 15.62 -11.92
CA PHE A 103 -19.31 14.92 -11.20
C PHE A 103 -19.78 13.55 -10.72
N TYR A 104 -18.83 12.64 -10.58
CA TYR A 104 -19.07 11.30 -10.05
C TYR A 104 -19.13 11.32 -8.53
N LEU A 105 -20.17 10.68 -7.98
CA LEU A 105 -20.35 10.45 -6.56
C LEU A 105 -20.17 8.97 -6.25
N TYR A 106 -19.32 8.68 -5.27
CA TYR A 106 -19.04 7.31 -4.84
C TYR A 106 -19.60 7.05 -3.45
N HIS A 107 -20.36 5.96 -3.32
CA HIS A 107 -20.83 5.49 -2.02
C HIS A 107 -20.33 4.07 -1.76
N LEU A 108 -19.87 3.81 -0.54
CA LEU A 108 -19.46 2.48 -0.06
C LEU A 108 -20.53 1.90 0.87
N TYR A 109 -20.84 0.62 0.69
CA TYR A 109 -21.91 -0.07 1.39
C TYR A 109 -21.41 -1.33 2.09
N TRP A 110 -21.89 -1.55 3.31
CA TRP A 110 -21.72 -2.79 4.07
C TRP A 110 -23.03 -3.55 4.12
N TRP A 111 -23.01 -4.78 3.62
CA TRP A 111 -24.14 -5.69 3.62
C TRP A 111 -23.87 -6.83 4.59
N GLU A 112 -24.73 -7.02 5.59
CA GLU A 112 -24.65 -8.20 6.45
C GLU A 112 -25.05 -9.44 5.65
N PHE A 113 -24.13 -10.40 5.61
CA PHE A 113 -24.31 -11.66 4.92
C PHE A 113 -24.78 -12.74 5.89
N ASN A 114 -25.89 -13.39 5.54
CA ASN A 114 -26.42 -14.52 6.29
C ASN A 114 -26.84 -15.66 5.34
N VAL A 115 -25.84 -16.19 4.63
CA VAL A 115 -25.95 -17.37 3.76
C VAL A 115 -27.08 -17.26 2.73
N HIS A 116 -28.26 -17.82 3.01
CA HIS A 116 -29.41 -17.85 2.10
C HIS A 116 -30.41 -16.71 2.32
N SER A 117 -30.30 -15.98 3.44
CA SER A 117 -31.13 -14.81 3.70
C SER A 117 -30.71 -13.63 2.81
N LYS A 118 -31.65 -12.70 2.60
CA LYS A 118 -31.36 -11.44 1.91
C LYS A 118 -30.26 -10.66 2.63
N LEU A 119 -29.40 -10.00 1.85
CA LEU A 119 -28.39 -9.07 2.33
C LEU A 119 -29.08 -7.90 3.01
N ARG A 120 -28.66 -7.60 4.24
CA ARG A 120 -29.20 -6.47 4.98
C ARG A 120 -28.20 -5.32 4.94
N LEU A 121 -28.63 -4.15 4.46
CA LEU A 121 -27.80 -2.95 4.50
C LEU A 121 -27.52 -2.56 5.97
N VAL A 122 -26.25 -2.44 6.32
CA VAL A 122 -25.79 -2.05 7.67
C VAL A 122 -25.24 -0.64 7.70
N ARG A 123 -24.57 -0.23 6.62
CA ARG A 123 -23.95 1.09 6.52
C ARG A 123 -23.80 1.50 5.07
N GLN A 124 -24.04 2.79 4.83
CA GLN A 124 -23.76 3.50 3.60
C GLN A 124 -22.92 4.73 3.96
N VAL A 125 -21.88 5.01 3.18
CA VAL A 125 -21.01 6.18 3.40
C VAL A 125 -20.60 6.79 2.06
N ARG A 126 -20.64 8.12 1.94
CA ARG A 126 -20.10 8.85 0.78
C ARG A 126 -18.57 8.91 0.90
N LEU A 127 -17.88 8.46 -0.15
CA LEU A 127 -16.43 8.54 -0.26
C LEU A 127 -16.01 9.89 -0.87
N PHE A 128 -14.77 10.31 -0.60
CA PHE A 128 -14.16 11.51 -1.18
C PHE A 128 -15.07 12.74 -1.04
N GLN A 129 -15.48 13.03 0.20
CA GLN A 129 -16.34 14.19 0.46
C GLN A 129 -15.64 15.48 0.00
N ASP A 130 -16.45 16.42 -0.48
CA ASP A 130 -16.03 17.72 -1.01
C ASP A 130 -15.08 17.68 -2.21
N GLU A 131 -14.91 16.52 -2.85
CA GLU A 131 -14.17 16.37 -4.10
C GLU A 131 -15.09 16.31 -5.32
N GLU A 132 -14.75 17.11 -6.33
CA GLU A 132 -15.38 17.09 -7.65
C GLU A 132 -14.61 16.13 -8.57
N ILE A 133 -15.17 14.95 -8.77
CA ILE A 133 -14.51 13.89 -9.55
C ILE A 133 -15.08 13.87 -10.97
N TYR A 134 -14.27 14.25 -11.95
CA TYR A 134 -14.69 14.42 -13.35
C TYR A 134 -14.54 13.15 -14.22
N SER A 135 -13.88 12.12 -13.69
CA SER A 135 -13.64 10.86 -14.41
C SER A 135 -13.95 9.66 -13.53
N ASP A 136 -14.47 8.59 -14.14
CA ASP A 136 -14.77 7.36 -13.42
C ASP A 136 -13.51 6.75 -12.78
N LEU A 137 -13.61 6.44 -11.48
CA LEU A 137 -12.52 5.98 -10.64
C LEU A 137 -12.53 4.47 -10.55
N TYR A 138 -11.33 3.92 -10.67
CA TYR A 138 -11.12 2.56 -10.23
C TYR A 138 -10.96 2.51 -8.71
N LEU A 139 -11.90 1.86 -8.04
CA LEU A 139 -11.87 1.68 -6.59
C LEU A 139 -11.28 0.32 -6.17
N THR A 140 -10.41 0.36 -5.15
CA THR A 140 -9.94 -0.81 -4.42
C THR A 140 -10.15 -0.58 -2.94
N VAL A 141 -10.84 -1.51 -2.27
CA VAL A 141 -11.04 -1.49 -0.82
C VAL A 141 -10.11 -2.52 -0.17
N CYS A 142 -9.39 -2.10 0.85
CA CYS A 142 -8.43 -2.93 1.57
C CYS A 142 -8.72 -2.99 3.07
N GLU A 143 -8.47 -4.15 3.67
CA GLU A 143 -8.43 -4.36 5.12
C GLU A 143 -7.00 -4.67 5.56
N TRP A 144 -6.57 -4.03 6.65
CA TRP A 144 -5.26 -4.25 7.28
C TRP A 144 -5.11 -5.68 7.81
N PRO A 145 -3.87 -6.17 8.03
CA PRO A 145 -3.57 -7.49 8.58
C PRO A 145 -4.36 -7.86 9.83
N GLY A 146 -4.18 -7.10 10.92
CA GLY A 146 -4.78 -7.33 12.23
C GLY A 146 -5.82 -6.29 12.64
N ASP A 147 -5.85 -5.12 12.00
CA ASP A 147 -6.85 -4.08 12.30
C ASP A 147 -8.15 -4.25 11.48
N SER A 148 -9.24 -4.51 12.20
CA SER A 148 -10.60 -4.64 11.64
C SER A 148 -11.52 -3.46 11.96
N ASP A 149 -11.03 -2.41 12.62
CA ASP A 149 -11.85 -1.25 13.02
C ASP A 149 -12.08 -0.26 11.88
N LYS A 150 -11.23 -0.31 10.84
CA LYS A 150 -11.31 0.56 9.66
C LYS A 150 -10.93 -0.19 8.39
N VAL A 151 -11.45 0.29 7.26
CA VAL A 151 -10.99 -0.07 5.92
C VAL A 151 -10.36 1.14 5.25
N ILE A 152 -9.58 0.91 4.20
CA ILE A 152 -9.05 1.98 3.36
C ILE A 152 -9.46 1.76 1.91
N VAL A 153 -9.84 2.84 1.25
CA VAL A 153 -10.31 2.86 -0.14
C VAL A 153 -9.33 3.70 -0.95
N PHE A 154 -8.81 3.11 -2.03
CA PHE A 154 -8.03 3.81 -3.03
C PHE A 154 -8.88 4.01 -4.27
N GLY A 155 -8.96 5.24 -4.76
CA GLY A 155 -9.53 5.62 -6.04
C GLY A 155 -8.46 6.25 -6.92
N PHE A 156 -8.38 5.83 -8.18
CA PHE A 156 -7.53 6.49 -9.17
C PHE A 156 -8.18 6.45 -10.55
N ASN A 157 -7.94 7.50 -11.34
CA ASN A 157 -8.55 7.65 -12.66
C ASN A 157 -8.11 6.51 -13.58
N THR A 158 -9.07 5.96 -14.32
CA THR A 158 -8.76 5.09 -15.45
C THR A 158 -8.34 5.96 -16.63
N ARG A 159 -7.29 5.58 -17.38
CA ARG A 159 -6.98 6.30 -18.62
C ARG A 159 -8.23 6.28 -19.51
N SER A 160 -8.56 7.46 -20.03
CA SER A 160 -9.66 7.83 -20.90
C SER A 160 -10.19 6.66 -21.72
N ALA A 161 -11.46 6.32 -21.53
CA ALA A 161 -12.16 5.42 -22.45
C ALA A 161 -12.10 6.04 -23.87
N PRO A 162 -11.69 5.30 -24.92
CA PRO A 162 -11.49 5.85 -26.27
C PRO A 162 -12.80 6.12 -27.03
N GLY A 163 -13.88 6.51 -26.35
CA GLY A 163 -15.23 6.53 -26.90
C GLY A 163 -16.04 7.83 -26.74
N LEU A 164 -15.64 8.78 -25.90
CA LEU A 164 -16.35 10.06 -25.77
C LEU A 164 -15.50 11.22 -26.28
N GLN A 165 -15.71 11.53 -27.56
CA GLN A 165 -15.13 12.64 -28.32
C GLN A 165 -15.46 14.04 -27.74
N VAL A 166 -16.25 14.11 -26.66
CA VAL A 166 -16.76 15.34 -26.04
C VAL A 166 -16.06 15.71 -24.73
N ASN A 167 -15.40 14.76 -24.04
CA ASN A 167 -14.60 15.05 -22.83
C ASN A 167 -13.16 15.50 -23.13
N MET A 168 -12.83 15.69 -24.41
CA MET A 168 -11.51 16.17 -24.85
C MET A 168 -11.28 17.67 -24.54
N MET A 169 -12.30 18.38 -24.02
CA MET A 169 -12.21 19.80 -23.65
C MET A 169 -11.86 20.07 -22.17
N LEU A 170 -11.96 19.09 -21.27
CA LEU A 170 -11.41 19.18 -19.91
C LEU A 170 -10.14 18.36 -19.86
N MET A 171 -9.02 19.03 -20.13
CA MET A 171 -7.66 18.49 -20.16
C MET A 171 -7.41 17.50 -19.01
N SER A 172 -7.48 16.20 -19.27
CA SER A 172 -6.73 15.26 -18.44
C SER A 172 -5.27 15.52 -18.77
N ASP A 173 -4.56 16.23 -17.91
CA ASP A 173 -3.12 16.38 -18.08
C ASP A 173 -2.50 14.98 -18.12
N GLU A 174 -2.05 14.52 -19.30
CA GLU A 174 -1.54 13.16 -19.50
C GLU A 174 -0.34 12.86 -18.58
N ASN A 175 0.29 13.90 -18.03
CA ASN A 175 1.45 13.82 -17.16
C ASN A 175 1.10 13.66 -15.68
N HIS A 176 -0.14 13.93 -15.28
CA HIS A 176 -0.59 13.87 -13.89
C HIS A 176 -1.69 12.82 -13.69
N ARG A 177 -1.78 12.29 -12.47
CA ARG A 177 -2.90 11.44 -12.07
C ARG A 177 -3.30 11.75 -10.64
N ASP A 178 -4.59 11.99 -10.44
CA ASP A 178 -5.15 12.11 -9.10
C ASP A 178 -5.27 10.74 -8.43
N ILE A 179 -4.85 10.68 -7.18
CA ILE A 179 -5.03 9.56 -6.28
C ILE A 179 -5.89 10.03 -5.11
N TYR A 180 -7.02 9.36 -4.94
CA TYR A 180 -7.97 9.60 -3.86
C TYR A 180 -7.86 8.48 -2.84
N VAL A 181 -7.74 8.81 -1.55
CA VAL A 181 -7.63 7.83 -0.48
C VAL A 181 -8.65 8.16 0.62
N SER A 182 -9.43 7.17 1.04
CA SER A 182 -10.37 7.31 2.14
C SER A 182 -10.19 6.20 3.17
N ALA A 183 -9.91 6.53 4.43
CA ALA A 183 -10.01 5.59 5.55
C ALA A 183 -11.41 5.72 6.19
N VAL A 184 -12.11 4.59 6.32
CA VAL A 184 -13.52 4.57 6.76
C VAL A 184 -13.67 3.62 7.94
N ALA A 185 -14.30 4.10 9.01
CA ALA A 185 -14.63 3.27 10.17
C ALA A 185 -15.60 2.13 9.80
N VAL A 186 -15.33 0.92 10.30
CA VAL A 186 -16.17 -0.26 10.08
C VAL A 186 -17.37 -0.23 11.05
N PRO A 187 -18.56 -0.72 10.65
CA PRO A 187 -19.70 -0.87 11.55
C PRO A 187 -19.34 -1.67 12.81
N PRO A 188 -19.88 -1.33 13.99
CA PRO A 188 -19.56 -2.03 15.21
C PRO A 188 -20.05 -3.49 15.11
N PRO A 189 -19.19 -4.50 15.37
CA PRO A 189 -19.57 -5.91 15.24
C PRO A 189 -20.59 -6.33 16.32
N ARG A 190 -20.72 -5.58 17.41
CA ARG A 190 -21.68 -5.83 18.49
C ARG A 190 -22.19 -4.50 19.02
N HIS A 191 -23.18 -4.55 19.91
CA HIS A 191 -23.67 -3.36 20.62
C HIS A 191 -22.50 -2.64 21.33
N CYS A 192 -22.08 -1.50 20.79
CA CYS A 192 -21.01 -0.69 21.36
C CYS A 192 -21.58 0.25 22.44
N PRO A 193 -21.10 0.20 23.70
CA PRO A 193 -21.55 1.10 24.76
C PRO A 193 -21.31 2.58 24.43
N ALA A 194 -20.21 2.90 23.74
CA ALA A 194 -19.91 4.27 23.35
C ALA A 194 -20.88 4.77 22.26
N CYS A 195 -21.22 3.95 21.25
CA CYS A 195 -22.25 4.33 20.26
C CYS A 195 -23.63 4.50 20.89
N ARG A 196 -23.98 3.68 21.90
CA ARG A 196 -25.26 3.84 22.62
C ARG A 196 -25.35 5.12 23.43
N ARG A 197 -24.21 5.66 23.88
CA ARG A 197 -24.14 6.92 24.64
C ARG A 197 -24.04 8.15 23.74
N ALA A 198 -23.64 7.98 22.49
CA ALA A 198 -23.61 9.06 21.52
C ALA A 198 -25.07 9.54 21.30
N ALA A 199 -25.30 10.83 21.49
CA ALA A 199 -26.62 11.41 21.36
C ALA A 199 -27.03 11.42 19.88
N ALA A 200 -28.25 10.95 19.58
CA ALA A 200 -28.85 11.16 18.27
C ALA A 200 -29.40 12.58 18.23
N ALA A 201 -28.92 13.43 17.32
CA ALA A 201 -29.64 14.64 16.98
C ALA A 201 -30.91 14.27 16.19
N PRO A 202 -32.01 15.05 16.31
CA PRO A 202 -33.26 14.72 15.63
C PRO A 202 -33.07 14.76 14.10
N GLY A 203 -33.36 13.65 13.41
CA GLY A 203 -33.29 13.56 11.94
C GLY A 203 -31.95 13.08 11.36
N GLU A 204 -30.97 12.73 12.19
CA GLU A 204 -29.64 12.28 11.73
C GLU A 204 -29.46 10.75 11.71
N ALA A 205 -28.40 10.31 11.00
CA ALA A 205 -27.93 8.93 10.99
C ALA A 205 -27.74 8.37 12.41
N PRO A 206 -27.86 7.05 12.61
CA PRO A 206 -27.75 6.45 13.94
C PRO A 206 -26.42 6.84 14.61
N PRO A 207 -26.44 7.26 15.89
CA PRO A 207 -25.28 7.84 16.53
C PRO A 207 -24.15 6.81 16.64
N ALA A 208 -22.99 7.16 16.10
CA ALA A 208 -21.78 6.35 16.16
C ALA A 208 -20.74 7.06 17.03
N CYS A 209 -20.03 6.30 17.87
CA CYS A 209 -18.85 6.85 18.54
C CYS A 209 -17.71 7.02 17.53
N LEU A 210 -16.69 7.79 17.89
CA LEU A 210 -15.56 8.10 17.02
C LEU A 210 -14.93 6.85 16.40
N ARG A 211 -14.65 5.81 17.21
CA ARG A 211 -14.10 4.52 16.71
C ARG A 211 -14.90 3.87 15.57
N HIS A 212 -16.22 4.05 15.57
CA HIS A 212 -17.12 3.38 14.61
C HIS A 212 -17.74 4.38 13.62
N GLY A 213 -17.33 5.64 13.62
CA GLY A 213 -18.06 6.71 12.96
C GLY A 213 -17.21 7.85 12.43
N PHE A 214 -15.97 7.59 12.03
CA PHE A 214 -15.09 8.57 11.40
C PHE A 214 -14.81 8.22 9.93
N LEU A 215 -14.47 9.25 9.17
CA LEU A 215 -13.91 9.22 7.84
C LEU A 215 -12.67 10.11 7.80
N LEU A 216 -11.68 9.68 7.03
CA LEU A 216 -10.53 10.49 6.67
C LEU A 216 -10.34 10.43 5.17
N HIS A 217 -10.31 11.58 4.52
CA HIS A 217 -10.12 11.73 3.08
C HIS A 217 -8.81 12.48 2.81
N THR A 218 -8.08 12.04 1.78
CA THR A 218 -6.93 12.77 1.25
C THR A 218 -6.85 12.56 -0.26
N LYS A 219 -6.31 13.57 -0.96
CA LYS A 219 -6.08 13.58 -2.39
C LYS A 219 -4.67 14.09 -2.65
N PHE A 220 -3.99 13.47 -3.58
CA PHE A 220 -2.70 13.95 -4.07
C PHE A 220 -2.51 13.58 -5.53
N GLN A 221 -1.61 14.30 -6.20
CA GLN A 221 -1.26 14.06 -7.59
C GLN A 221 0.04 13.29 -7.69
N VAL A 222 0.13 12.43 -8.69
CA VAL A 222 1.36 11.71 -9.05
C VAL A 222 1.74 11.98 -10.49
N VAL A 223 3.04 11.94 -10.79
CA VAL A 223 3.61 12.22 -12.10
C VAL A 223 4.21 10.96 -12.73
N TYR A 224 4.52 11.03 -14.03
CA TYR A 224 5.24 9.96 -14.72
C TYR A 224 6.70 9.86 -14.21
N PRO A 225 7.26 8.65 -14.00
CA PRO A 225 6.62 7.35 -14.12
C PRO A 225 5.65 7.09 -12.95
N PHE A 226 4.36 6.89 -13.28
CA PHE A 226 3.34 6.79 -12.24
C PHE A 226 3.66 5.67 -11.24
N PRO A 227 3.69 5.96 -9.91
CA PRO A 227 4.04 5.00 -8.88
C PRO A 227 3.24 3.70 -8.97
N THR A 228 3.89 2.59 -8.59
CA THR A 228 3.23 1.29 -8.57
C THR A 228 2.25 1.18 -7.40
N PHE A 229 1.09 0.55 -7.62
CA PHE A 229 0.13 0.28 -6.55
C PHE A 229 0.48 -1.05 -5.87
N GLN A 230 0.87 -1.00 -4.60
CA GLN A 230 1.43 -2.13 -3.85
C GLN A 230 0.70 -2.37 -2.51
N PRO A 231 -0.63 -2.60 -2.49
CA PRO A 231 -1.43 -2.61 -1.26
C PRO A 231 -0.94 -3.64 -0.22
N ALA A 232 -0.37 -4.76 -0.65
CA ALA A 232 0.18 -5.78 0.24
C ALA A 232 1.36 -5.28 1.09
N PHE A 233 2.17 -4.34 0.56
CA PHE A 233 3.26 -3.69 1.27
C PHE A 233 2.82 -2.38 1.91
N GLN A 234 2.05 -1.56 1.18
CA GLN A 234 1.58 -0.26 1.65
C GLN A 234 0.76 -0.34 2.93
N LEU A 235 0.06 -1.45 3.19
CA LEU A 235 -0.78 -1.68 4.38
C LEU A 235 -0.24 -2.78 5.29
N ARG A 236 1.04 -3.12 5.13
CA ARG A 236 1.65 -4.25 5.84
C ARG A 236 1.70 -4.05 7.36
N LYS A 237 1.85 -2.80 7.80
CA LYS A 237 1.81 -2.42 9.21
C LYS A 237 0.39 -1.96 9.57
N ASP A 238 -0.20 -2.56 10.59
CA ASP A 238 -1.51 -2.17 11.09
C ASP A 238 -1.56 -0.67 11.41
N HIS A 239 -2.69 -0.05 11.13
CA HIS A 239 -2.94 1.39 11.28
C HIS A 239 -2.15 2.32 10.35
N VAL A 240 -1.16 1.82 9.61
CA VAL A 240 -0.29 2.64 8.74
C VAL A 240 -0.59 2.37 7.27
N VAL A 241 -0.58 3.42 6.47
CA VAL A 241 -0.53 3.36 5.00
C VAL A 241 0.71 4.07 4.48
N LEU A 242 1.46 3.45 3.57
CA LEU A 242 2.56 4.07 2.84
C LEU A 242 2.05 4.62 1.50
N LEU A 243 2.17 5.93 1.29
CA LEU A 243 1.71 6.64 0.10
C LEU A 243 2.90 7.21 -0.66
N ASN A 244 3.12 6.71 -1.88
CA ASN A 244 4.13 7.24 -2.79
C ASN A 244 3.52 8.38 -3.60
N THR A 245 4.00 9.60 -3.38
CA THR A 245 3.51 10.85 -4.01
C THR A 245 4.28 11.21 -5.28
N SER A 246 5.12 10.30 -5.77
CA SER A 246 6.18 10.53 -6.77
C SER A 246 7.41 11.26 -6.24
N PHE A 247 7.27 12.20 -5.29
CA PHE A 247 8.39 13.00 -4.76
C PHE A 247 8.83 12.55 -3.36
N SER A 248 7.92 11.92 -2.62
CA SER A 248 8.18 11.43 -1.28
C SER A 248 7.41 10.14 -0.97
N LEU A 249 7.86 9.43 0.06
CA LEU A 249 7.10 8.35 0.68
C LEU A 249 6.55 8.85 2.01
N VAL A 250 5.21 8.91 2.11
CA VAL A 250 4.52 9.35 3.32
C VAL A 250 3.95 8.14 4.04
N ALA A 251 4.43 7.88 5.25
CA ALA A 251 3.81 6.94 6.17
C ALA A 251 2.73 7.67 6.96
N CYS A 252 1.47 7.28 6.78
CA CYS A 252 0.32 7.90 7.43
C CYS A 252 -0.33 6.92 8.39
N ALA A 253 -0.34 7.23 9.69
CA ALA A 253 -0.93 6.39 10.74
C ALA A 253 -2.25 6.97 11.26
N ILE A 254 -3.27 6.11 11.37
CA ILE A 254 -4.63 6.51 11.75
C ILE A 254 -5.13 5.63 12.88
N ALA A 255 -5.34 6.20 14.08
CA ALA A 255 -5.77 5.44 15.26
C ALA A 255 -6.73 6.21 16.16
N VAL A 256 -7.72 5.51 16.72
CA VAL A 256 -8.66 6.07 17.70
C VAL A 256 -8.29 5.59 19.09
N HIS A 257 -8.14 6.53 20.02
CA HIS A 257 -7.76 6.26 21.40
C HIS A 257 -8.95 6.45 22.35
N PRO A 258 -9.05 5.66 23.44
CA PRO A 258 -10.06 5.84 24.46
C PRO A 258 -9.78 7.05 25.36
N ALA A 259 -10.79 7.49 26.11
CA ALA A 259 -10.67 8.58 27.08
C ALA A 259 -9.69 8.21 28.20
N GLY A 260 -8.82 9.14 28.60
CA GLY A 260 -7.87 8.95 29.71
C GLY A 260 -6.61 8.16 29.37
N ASP A 261 -6.45 7.70 28.12
CA ASP A 261 -5.19 7.14 27.66
C ASP A 261 -4.16 8.26 27.54
N SER A 262 -3.40 8.47 28.63
CA SER A 262 -2.30 9.44 28.70
C SER A 262 -1.05 8.89 28.03
N SER A 263 -1.06 7.61 27.61
CA SER A 263 0.00 7.08 26.78
C SER A 263 -0.15 7.71 25.39
N SER A 264 0.77 8.60 25.06
CA SER A 264 1.05 9.00 23.70
C SER A 264 1.52 7.76 22.93
N GLN A 265 0.63 6.82 22.61
CA GLN A 265 0.89 5.68 21.72
C GLN A 265 1.11 6.22 20.32
N GLN A 266 2.28 6.81 20.17
CA GLN A 266 2.83 7.30 18.94
C GLN A 266 3.13 6.08 18.09
N ILE A 267 2.49 6.00 16.92
CA ILE A 267 2.61 4.84 16.02
C ILE A 267 3.84 5.03 15.13
N LEU A 268 4.13 6.28 14.78
CA LEU A 268 5.24 6.70 13.95
C LEU A 268 6.13 7.67 14.73
N TYR A 269 7.43 7.52 14.54
CA TYR A 269 8.47 8.42 15.03
C TYR A 269 8.52 8.56 16.56
N GLU A 270 9.31 7.76 17.26
CA GLU A 270 9.56 7.95 18.69
C GLU A 270 10.58 9.08 18.91
N ARG A 271 10.10 10.26 19.28
CA ARG A 271 10.99 11.34 19.68
C ARG A 271 11.73 10.92 20.95
N ARG A 272 13.07 10.89 20.91
CA ARG A 272 13.89 10.65 22.11
C ARG A 272 13.69 11.82 23.07
N ASN A 273 12.70 11.71 23.94
CA ASN A 273 12.55 12.61 25.07
C ASN A 273 13.73 12.40 26.00
N ILE A 274 14.68 13.34 25.99
CA ILE A 274 15.68 13.48 27.04
C ILE A 274 14.88 13.71 28.34
N PRO A 275 15.01 12.87 29.39
CA PRO A 275 14.47 13.22 30.68
C PRO A 275 15.16 14.51 31.13
N GLY A 276 14.41 15.61 31.21
CA GLY A 276 14.93 16.87 31.72
C GLY A 276 15.51 16.69 33.14
N PRO A 277 16.54 17.45 33.53
CA PRO A 277 17.18 17.26 34.83
C PRO A 277 16.21 17.67 35.95
N ASN A 278 16.00 16.72 36.87
CA ASN A 278 15.52 16.91 38.24
C ASN A 278 14.13 17.55 38.46
N ARG A 279 13.15 16.71 38.80
CA ARG A 279 12.30 17.00 39.97
C ARG A 279 12.91 16.34 41.19
N ARG A 280 13.65 17.14 41.95
CA ARG A 280 14.07 16.84 43.33
C ARG A 280 12.78 16.84 44.18
N GLY A 281 12.49 15.72 44.83
CA GLY A 281 11.30 15.58 45.67
C GLY A 281 11.23 14.19 46.29
N GLU A 282 12.01 14.03 47.35
CA GLU A 282 11.75 13.18 48.52
C GLU A 282 11.23 11.75 48.29
N ASN A 283 12.12 10.76 48.43
CA ASN A 283 11.92 9.68 49.40
C ASN A 283 13.25 8.99 49.73
N ALA A 284 13.42 8.72 51.02
CA ALA A 284 14.63 8.23 51.68
C ALA A 284 15.05 6.81 51.22
N PRO A 285 16.34 6.44 51.37
CA PRO A 285 16.85 5.16 50.90
C PRO A 285 16.47 4.01 51.86
N PRO A 286 16.17 2.80 51.37
CA PRO A 286 16.19 1.61 52.23
C PRO A 286 17.63 1.17 52.48
N GLN A 287 17.88 0.82 53.74
CA GLN A 287 19.16 0.39 54.29
C GLN A 287 19.64 -0.92 53.65
N LEU A 288 20.95 -1.01 53.41
CA LEU A 288 21.70 -2.23 53.13
C LEU A 288 21.92 -3.03 54.43
N PRO A 289 21.84 -4.37 54.40
CA PRO A 289 22.53 -5.22 55.36
C PRO A 289 23.92 -5.61 54.84
N GLU A 290 24.93 -5.45 55.68
CA GLU A 290 26.30 -5.94 55.48
C GLU A 290 26.39 -7.48 55.53
N GLU A 291 27.16 -7.98 54.55
CA GLU A 291 28.12 -9.10 54.51
C GLU A 291 27.97 -10.35 55.40
N LEU A 292 28.14 -11.52 54.77
CA LEU A 292 29.07 -12.56 55.22
C LEU A 292 29.55 -13.40 54.02
N GLU A 293 30.85 -13.66 54.03
CA GLU A 293 31.73 -14.18 52.97
C GLU A 293 31.51 -15.65 52.57
N GLY A 294 32.01 -16.06 51.39
CA GLY A 294 32.48 -17.43 51.20
C GLY A 294 32.51 -18.00 49.77
N ALA A 295 33.72 -18.07 49.20
CA ALA A 295 34.23 -19.10 48.28
C ALA A 295 33.81 -19.11 46.78
N GLY A 296 34.65 -18.46 45.96
CA GLY A 296 35.46 -19.05 44.89
C GLY A 296 34.87 -20.05 43.89
N GLY A 297 34.87 -19.67 42.60
CA GLY A 297 34.81 -20.63 41.48
C GLY A 297 34.59 -19.98 40.11
N THR A 298 35.66 -19.84 39.34
CA THR A 298 35.68 -19.47 37.90
C THR A 298 34.80 -20.35 37.01
N PRO A 299 34.14 -19.83 35.95
CA PRO A 299 33.60 -20.68 34.88
C PRO A 299 34.57 -20.77 33.69
N SER A 300 34.89 -22.01 33.31
CA SER A 300 35.64 -22.41 32.13
C SER A 300 34.78 -22.36 30.87
N ALA A 301 35.41 -21.98 29.75
CA ALA A 301 34.87 -22.04 28.41
C ALA A 301 34.54 -23.48 27.97
N ALA A 302 33.46 -23.65 27.20
CA ALA A 302 33.17 -24.87 26.46
C ALA A 302 32.54 -24.56 25.08
N GLN A 303 32.95 -25.38 24.11
CA GLN A 303 32.92 -25.27 22.65
C GLN A 303 31.56 -25.52 21.96
N PRO A 304 31.44 -25.24 20.64
CA PRO A 304 30.18 -25.31 19.88
C PRO A 304 29.88 -26.72 19.33
N PRO A 305 28.61 -27.09 19.05
CA PRO A 305 28.30 -28.35 18.41
C PRO A 305 28.27 -28.27 16.87
N LEU A 306 28.93 -29.24 16.25
CA LEU A 306 28.92 -29.60 14.84
C LEU A 306 27.67 -30.44 14.47
N GLY A 307 27.20 -30.30 13.22
CA GLY A 307 26.57 -31.38 12.45
C GLY A 307 25.07 -31.24 12.14
N ALA A 308 24.76 -30.85 10.90
CA ALA A 308 23.40 -30.92 10.33
C ALA A 308 23.19 -32.25 9.57
N PRO A 309 22.03 -32.93 9.68
CA PRO A 309 21.69 -34.05 8.81
C PRO A 309 21.04 -33.58 7.49
N GLN A 310 21.46 -34.18 6.37
CA GLN A 310 20.88 -33.96 5.04
C GLN A 310 19.51 -34.63 4.91
N THR A 311 18.51 -33.92 4.39
CA THR A 311 17.18 -34.46 4.04
C THR A 311 17.03 -34.67 2.52
N PRO A 312 16.36 -35.73 2.04
CA PRO A 312 16.19 -36.00 0.60
C PRO A 312 15.15 -35.06 -0.07
N ASP A 313 15.42 -34.69 -1.31
CA ASP A 313 14.59 -33.83 -2.16
C ASP A 313 13.18 -34.39 -2.41
N LEU A 314 12.16 -33.59 -2.06
CA LEU A 314 10.75 -33.83 -2.38
C LEU A 314 10.32 -32.95 -3.58
N PRO A 315 9.48 -33.46 -4.51
CA PRO A 315 9.05 -32.73 -5.70
C PRO A 315 8.16 -31.51 -5.36
N PRO A 316 8.13 -30.48 -6.22
CA PRO A 316 7.54 -29.18 -5.90
C PRO A 316 6.03 -29.27 -5.64
N ALA A 317 5.61 -28.78 -4.49
CA ALA A 317 4.21 -28.66 -4.11
C ALA A 317 3.48 -27.63 -5.00
N PRO A 318 2.19 -27.85 -5.33
CA PRO A 318 1.41 -26.88 -6.10
C PRO A 318 1.25 -25.55 -5.34
N PRO A 319 1.18 -24.42 -6.05
CA PRO A 319 1.36 -23.08 -5.49
C PRO A 319 0.36 -22.77 -4.37
N SER A 320 0.86 -22.17 -3.30
CA SER A 320 0.04 -21.72 -2.17
C SER A 320 -0.86 -20.53 -2.58
N PRO A 321 -1.94 -20.24 -1.84
CA PRO A 321 -2.76 -19.04 -2.07
C PRO A 321 -1.96 -17.73 -2.03
N ALA A 322 -0.85 -17.70 -1.29
CA ALA A 322 0.11 -16.59 -1.28
C ALA A 322 0.82 -16.45 -2.64
N VAL A 323 1.19 -17.56 -3.29
CA VAL A 323 1.74 -17.57 -4.65
C VAL A 323 0.68 -17.16 -5.69
N ALA A 324 -0.60 -17.45 -5.48
CA ALA A 324 -1.68 -16.97 -6.35
C ALA A 324 -1.89 -15.45 -6.23
N LYS A 325 -1.89 -14.92 -5.00
CA LYS A 325 -1.95 -13.47 -4.74
C LYS A 325 -0.70 -12.72 -5.24
N ALA A 326 0.48 -13.32 -5.07
CA ALA A 326 1.71 -12.79 -5.63
C ALA A 326 1.71 -12.83 -7.17
N LYS A 327 1.18 -13.90 -7.79
CA LYS A 327 0.99 -13.95 -9.24
C LYS A 327 -0.02 -12.93 -9.75
N GLU A 328 -1.06 -12.61 -8.99
CA GLU A 328 -2.03 -11.57 -9.31
C GLU A 328 -1.42 -10.17 -9.19
N PHE A 329 -0.60 -9.93 -8.15
CA PHE A 329 0.22 -8.72 -8.00
C PHE A 329 1.20 -8.54 -9.17
N VAL A 330 1.92 -9.61 -9.53
CA VAL A 330 2.81 -9.65 -10.69
C VAL A 330 2.04 -9.42 -11.99
N ALA A 331 0.86 -10.03 -12.16
CA ALA A 331 0.02 -9.80 -13.32
C ALA A 331 -0.49 -8.35 -13.40
N ASP A 332 -0.73 -7.68 -12.28
CA ASP A 332 -1.11 -6.26 -12.28
C ASP A 332 0.05 -5.36 -12.72
N LEU A 333 1.26 -5.61 -12.21
CA LEU A 333 2.45 -4.87 -12.63
C LEU A 333 2.79 -5.11 -14.10
N PHE A 334 2.73 -6.36 -14.58
CA PHE A 334 2.96 -6.70 -15.98
C PHE A 334 1.89 -6.11 -16.91
N ARG A 335 0.61 -6.08 -16.51
CA ARG A 335 -0.46 -5.46 -17.31
C ARG A 335 -0.26 -3.96 -17.49
N ARG A 336 0.22 -3.26 -16.45
CA ARG A 336 0.54 -1.82 -16.52
C ARG A 336 1.81 -1.55 -17.34
N ALA A 337 2.80 -2.44 -17.27
CA ALA A 337 4.00 -2.36 -18.10
C ALA A 337 3.71 -2.59 -19.60
N GLN A 338 2.73 -3.42 -19.95
CA GLN A 338 2.31 -3.66 -21.33
C GLN A 338 1.40 -2.57 -21.90
N GLY A 339 0.60 -1.88 -21.07
CA GLY A 339 -0.23 -0.75 -21.49
C GLY A 339 0.54 0.51 -21.91
N ALA A 340 1.87 0.54 -21.69
CA ALA A 340 2.77 1.58 -22.18
C ALA A 340 3.44 1.23 -23.52
N GLY A 341 3.24 0.01 -24.04
CA GLY A 341 3.74 -0.44 -25.33
C GLY A 341 2.67 -0.34 -26.41
N GLY A 342 2.49 0.86 -26.99
CA GLY A 342 1.77 1.00 -28.25
C GLY A 342 2.49 0.21 -29.36
N GLY A 343 1.79 -0.76 -29.96
CA GLY A 343 2.30 -1.53 -31.09
C GLY A 343 2.45 -0.71 -32.37
N PRO A 344 3.18 -1.25 -33.37
CA PRO A 344 3.79 -0.47 -34.44
C PRO A 344 2.79 -0.12 -35.56
N GLY A 345 2.40 1.14 -35.65
CA GLY A 345 1.75 1.73 -36.82
C GLY A 345 2.74 2.67 -37.50
N GLY A 346 3.26 2.28 -38.66
CA GLY A 346 4.17 3.11 -39.44
C GLY A 346 3.46 4.30 -40.06
N ALA A 347 4.10 5.46 -40.00
CA ALA A 347 3.88 6.58 -40.91
C ALA A 347 5.24 7.26 -41.15
N HIS A 348 5.68 7.19 -42.41
CA HIS A 348 6.83 7.92 -42.95
C HIS A 348 6.40 9.32 -43.39
N GLY A 349 7.30 10.31 -43.24
CA GLY A 349 7.30 11.63 -43.89
C GLY A 349 6.55 12.73 -43.12
N GLU A 350 7.01 13.97 -42.98
CA GLU A 350 8.07 14.75 -43.63
C GLU A 350 8.55 15.87 -42.67
N GLY A 351 9.66 16.51 -43.03
CA GLY A 351 10.44 17.42 -42.17
C GLY A 351 9.80 18.76 -41.79
N GLY A 352 10.43 19.39 -40.79
CA GLY A 352 10.19 20.76 -40.35
C GLY A 352 11.46 21.32 -39.72
N ASP A 353 11.84 22.52 -40.17
CA ASP A 353 13.09 23.23 -39.93
C ASP A 353 13.40 23.58 -38.45
N ASP A 354 14.68 23.51 -38.10
CA ASP A 354 15.26 24.03 -36.85
C ASP A 354 15.24 25.57 -36.82
N PRO A 355 14.88 26.22 -35.69
CA PRO A 355 15.13 27.64 -35.48
C PRO A 355 16.59 27.89 -34.99
N PRO A 356 17.22 29.02 -35.38
CA PRO A 356 18.63 29.27 -35.12
C PRO A 356 18.94 29.68 -33.66
N PRO A 357 20.19 29.47 -33.18
CA PRO A 357 20.58 29.81 -31.81
C PRO A 357 20.81 31.32 -31.62
N SER A 358 20.34 31.84 -30.49
CA SER A 358 20.61 33.21 -30.03
C SER A 358 22.02 33.35 -29.43
N PRO A 359 22.67 34.53 -29.55
CA PRO A 359 24.08 34.71 -29.20
C PRO A 359 24.37 34.75 -27.69
N ARG A 360 25.53 34.22 -27.33
CA ARG A 360 26.12 34.16 -25.98
C ARG A 360 26.32 35.56 -25.38
N GLY A 361 25.77 35.80 -24.19
CA GLY A 361 26.15 36.93 -23.34
C GLY A 361 27.51 36.71 -22.64
N PRO A 362 28.21 37.79 -22.23
CA PRO A 362 29.49 37.71 -21.54
C PRO A 362 29.36 37.20 -20.09
N PRO A 363 30.44 36.66 -19.50
CA PRO A 363 30.41 36.02 -18.18
C PRO A 363 30.23 37.04 -17.04
N PRO A 364 29.66 36.61 -15.89
CA PRO A 364 29.41 37.50 -14.75
C PRO A 364 30.70 37.82 -13.98
N GLU A 365 30.84 39.09 -13.60
CA GLU A 365 31.90 39.63 -12.75
C GLU A 365 31.78 39.13 -11.29
N THR A 366 32.92 38.80 -10.72
CA THR A 366 33.12 38.45 -9.30
C THR A 366 32.74 39.60 -8.36
N PRO A 367 31.94 39.36 -7.30
CA PRO A 367 31.70 40.36 -6.27
C PRO A 367 32.88 40.45 -5.26
N PRO A 368 33.11 41.63 -4.64
CA PRO A 368 34.24 41.85 -3.74
C PRO A 368 34.01 41.25 -2.33
N ALA A 369 35.12 40.88 -1.70
CA ALA A 369 35.17 40.34 -0.34
C ALA A 369 34.78 41.35 0.74
N VAL A 370 34.05 40.90 1.76
CA VAL A 370 33.77 41.62 3.01
C VAL A 370 34.37 40.83 4.19
N PRO A 371 35.04 41.48 5.17
CA PRO A 371 35.82 40.79 6.20
C PRO A 371 35.04 40.58 7.52
N GLY A 372 35.33 39.47 8.20
CA GLY A 372 35.28 39.35 9.67
C GLY A 372 34.09 38.61 10.27
N SER A 373 34.36 37.43 10.85
CA SER A 373 33.51 36.80 11.88
C SER A 373 34.40 36.41 13.07
N PRO A 374 33.96 36.62 14.33
CA PRO A 374 34.78 36.41 15.53
C PRO A 374 34.91 34.90 15.91
N PRO A 375 35.90 34.53 16.76
CA PRO A 375 36.30 33.15 16.96
C PRO A 375 35.34 32.35 17.85
N GLY A 376 35.19 31.06 17.52
CA GLY A 376 34.24 30.13 18.11
C GLY A 376 34.52 29.69 19.54
N GLU A 377 33.44 29.34 20.24
CA GLU A 377 33.46 28.61 21.50
C GLU A 377 33.60 27.09 21.29
N PRO A 378 34.26 26.36 22.22
CA PRO A 378 34.57 24.95 22.04
C PRO A 378 33.34 24.05 22.23
N HIS A 379 33.13 23.16 21.27
CA HIS A 379 32.14 22.08 21.33
C HIS A 379 32.31 21.18 22.57
N ARG A 380 31.21 20.99 23.32
CA ARG A 380 31.07 19.87 24.26
C ARG A 380 30.79 18.57 23.49
N PRO A 381 31.38 17.43 23.89
CA PRO A 381 31.14 16.14 23.24
C PRO A 381 29.85 15.50 23.74
N GLY A 382 29.04 15.00 22.80
CA GLY A 382 27.98 14.02 23.07
C GLY A 382 26.56 14.52 22.86
N THR A 383 26.09 14.45 21.61
CA THR A 383 24.72 14.10 21.18
C THR A 383 24.72 14.13 19.65
N SER A 384 24.39 13.02 18.99
CA SER A 384 24.02 13.09 17.56
C SER A 384 22.78 13.99 17.44
N PRO A 385 22.83 15.10 16.69
CA PRO A 385 21.66 15.94 16.48
C PRO A 385 20.55 15.13 15.78
N GLU A 386 19.28 15.40 16.14
CA GLU A 386 18.14 14.89 15.36
C GLU A 386 18.39 15.21 13.88
N PRO A 387 18.18 14.27 12.94
CA PRO A 387 18.39 14.56 11.53
C PRO A 387 17.41 15.64 11.11
N GLY A 388 17.91 16.83 10.77
CA GLY A 388 17.09 18.01 10.46
C GLY A 388 16.21 17.86 9.22
N TYR A 389 16.31 16.74 8.49
CA TYR A 389 15.49 16.41 7.32
C TYR A 389 14.20 15.64 7.67
N VAL A 390 14.04 15.15 8.90
CA VAL A 390 12.86 14.36 9.26
C VAL A 390 11.64 15.27 9.35
N ASN A 391 10.66 15.06 8.47
CA ASN A 391 9.38 15.74 8.52
C ASN A 391 8.33 14.83 9.19
N TYR A 392 7.88 15.24 10.38
CA TYR A 392 6.88 14.54 11.18
C TYR A 392 5.78 15.49 11.65
N THR A 393 4.52 15.09 11.46
CA THR A 393 3.34 15.79 11.98
C THR A 393 2.40 14.83 12.72
N LYS A 394 1.74 15.34 13.76
CA LYS A 394 0.75 14.61 14.55
C LYS A 394 -0.43 15.52 14.85
N LEU A 395 -1.60 15.21 14.29
CA LEU A 395 -2.83 15.93 14.54
C LEU A 395 -3.82 15.03 15.31
N ARG A 396 -4.64 15.66 16.16
CA ARG A 396 -5.66 14.98 16.97
C ARG A 396 -7.04 15.57 16.69
N TYR A 397 -8.07 14.74 16.64
CA TYR A 397 -9.45 15.13 16.31
C TYR A 397 -10.45 14.54 17.30
N VAL A 398 -11.54 15.26 17.54
CA VAL A 398 -12.68 14.81 18.36
C VAL A 398 -14.00 14.98 17.61
N LEU A 399 -15.04 14.26 18.04
CA LEU A 399 -16.34 14.19 17.35
C LEU A 399 -17.16 15.49 17.43
N GLU A 400 -16.74 16.49 18.20
CA GLU A 400 -17.42 17.78 18.24
C GLU A 400 -17.22 18.51 16.91
N PRO A 401 -18.25 19.14 16.32
CA PRO A 401 -18.05 19.95 15.12
C PRO A 401 -17.16 21.14 15.44
N GLY A 402 -16.24 21.45 14.53
CA GLY A 402 -15.35 22.59 14.65
C GLY A 402 -14.69 22.92 13.31
N GLU A 403 -14.27 24.16 13.18
CA GLU A 403 -13.52 24.62 12.01
C GLU A 403 -12.09 24.05 12.04
N PRO A 404 -11.48 23.82 10.87
CA PRO A 404 -10.06 23.46 10.77
C PRO A 404 -9.20 24.55 11.45
N PRO A 405 -8.03 24.20 12.03
CA PRO A 405 -7.23 25.19 12.73
C PRO A 405 -6.61 26.16 11.73
N GLU A 406 -6.87 27.46 11.89
CA GLU A 406 -6.24 28.53 11.09
C GLU A 406 -4.72 28.63 11.31
N ASP A 407 -4.21 28.10 12.44
CA ASP A 407 -2.81 28.21 12.89
C ASP A 407 -1.91 27.02 12.48
N LEU A 408 -2.34 26.13 11.58
CA LEU A 408 -1.46 25.05 11.11
C LEU A 408 -0.38 25.63 10.20
N GLU A 409 0.89 25.49 10.59
CA GLU A 409 2.03 25.73 9.68
C GLU A 409 1.94 24.69 8.55
N ASP A 410 1.30 25.10 7.45
CA ASP A 410 1.01 24.29 6.26
C ASP A 410 2.29 23.64 5.70
N ASP A 411 3.42 24.34 5.82
CA ASP A 411 4.75 23.92 5.35
C ASP A 411 5.23 22.55 5.87
N LYS A 412 4.67 22.05 6.99
CA LYS A 412 5.04 20.75 7.55
C LYS A 412 4.12 19.61 7.12
N ILE A 413 2.91 19.91 6.66
CA ILE A 413 1.92 18.88 6.32
C ILE A 413 2.20 18.39 4.90
N SER A 414 2.66 17.14 4.76
CA SER A 414 3.01 16.60 3.44
C SER A 414 1.78 16.23 2.61
N LEU A 415 0.72 15.73 3.25
CA LEU A 415 -0.55 15.42 2.60
C LEU A 415 -1.68 16.14 3.33
N PRO A 416 -2.51 16.95 2.65
CA PRO A 416 -3.70 17.52 3.26
C PRO A 416 -4.74 16.43 3.52
N PHE A 417 -5.49 16.55 4.60
CA PHE A 417 -6.55 15.60 4.94
C PHE A 417 -7.76 16.29 5.54
N VAL A 418 -8.92 15.74 5.20
CA VAL A 418 -10.22 16.14 5.75
C VAL A 418 -10.73 15.01 6.61
N VAL A 419 -11.11 15.31 7.85
CA VAL A 419 -11.61 14.32 8.81
C VAL A 419 -13.06 14.64 9.14
N THR A 420 -13.97 13.72 8.84
CA THR A 420 -15.41 13.90 9.02
C THR A 420 -16.07 12.76 9.79
N ASP A 421 -17.28 13.01 10.29
CA ASP A 421 -18.16 11.96 10.81
C ASP A 421 -18.91 11.25 9.68
N LEU A 422 -19.75 10.25 10.00
CA LEU A 422 -20.53 9.53 8.99
C LEU A 422 -21.54 10.41 8.23
N SER A 423 -21.90 11.58 8.78
CA SER A 423 -22.81 12.55 8.17
C SER A 423 -22.07 13.58 7.31
N GLY A 424 -20.73 13.53 7.29
CA GLY A 424 -19.87 14.46 6.56
C GLY A 424 -19.56 15.75 7.31
N ARG A 425 -19.80 15.82 8.63
CA ARG A 425 -19.42 16.99 9.43
C ARG A 425 -17.96 16.90 9.83
N SER A 426 -17.24 18.00 9.64
CA SER A 426 -15.82 18.10 10.03
C SER A 426 -15.64 17.91 11.54
N LEU A 427 -14.66 17.07 11.90
CA LEU A 427 -14.27 16.87 13.29
C LEU A 427 -13.41 18.01 13.79
N ARG A 428 -13.62 18.43 15.04
CA ARG A 428 -12.81 19.49 15.64
C ARG A 428 -11.39 19.00 15.91
N PRO A 429 -10.37 19.72 15.44
CA PRO A 429 -8.97 19.47 15.79
C PRO A 429 -8.69 19.86 17.25
N LEU A 430 -7.90 19.04 17.95
CA LEU A 430 -7.38 19.34 19.29
C LEU A 430 -6.01 19.98 19.19
N ARG A 431 -5.82 21.12 19.87
CA ARG A 431 -4.50 21.72 20.06
C ARG A 431 -3.64 20.80 20.94
N ASP A 432 -2.33 20.73 20.66
CA ASP A 432 -1.38 19.79 21.29
C ASP A 432 -1.35 19.78 22.84
N ARG A 433 -1.76 20.87 23.48
CA ARG A 433 -1.84 21.02 24.95
C ARG A 433 -3.21 20.67 25.55
N ALA A 434 -4.24 20.48 24.73
CA ALA A 434 -5.58 20.17 25.20
C ALA A 434 -5.69 18.69 25.55
N THR A 435 -6.10 18.40 26.79
CA THR A 435 -6.39 17.02 27.21
C THR A 435 -7.75 16.62 26.66
N ALA A 436 -7.81 15.55 25.88
CA ALA A 436 -9.08 15.02 25.40
C ALA A 436 -9.89 14.47 26.59
N GLN A 437 -11.09 15.01 26.84
CA GLN A 437 -12.00 14.50 27.86
C GLN A 437 -12.76 13.24 27.40
N GLY A 438 -12.56 12.80 26.15
CA GLY A 438 -13.27 11.70 25.48
C GLY A 438 -12.39 10.90 24.51
N GLN A 439 -13.01 10.13 23.62
CA GLN A 439 -12.29 9.48 22.50
C GLN A 439 -11.71 10.55 21.58
N TYR A 440 -10.51 10.32 21.06
CA TYR A 440 -9.89 11.16 20.04
C TYR A 440 -9.23 10.30 18.96
N LEU A 441 -9.17 10.83 17.75
CA LEU A 441 -8.51 10.25 16.59
C LEU A 441 -7.15 10.92 16.44
N THR A 442 -6.09 10.13 16.29
CA THR A 442 -4.75 10.60 15.95
C THR A 442 -4.48 10.31 14.48
N VAL A 443 -3.96 11.31 13.77
CA VAL A 443 -3.40 11.20 12.42
C VAL A 443 -1.94 11.62 12.48
N GLU A 444 -1.03 10.69 12.18
CA GLU A 444 0.41 10.96 12.16
C GLU A 444 0.93 10.83 10.73
N GLN A 445 1.82 11.74 10.30
CA GLN A 445 2.53 11.64 9.03
C GLN A 445 4.03 11.70 9.28
N LEU A 446 4.75 10.74 8.70
CA LEU A 446 6.20 10.75 8.63
C LEU A 446 6.60 10.67 7.15
N THR A 447 7.41 11.62 6.71
CA THR A 447 7.71 11.79 5.27
C THR A 447 9.19 11.58 4.99
N LEU A 448 9.47 10.78 3.96
CA LEU A 448 10.80 10.57 3.40
C LEU A 448 10.89 11.22 2.03
N ASP A 449 11.68 12.29 1.92
CA ASP A 449 11.93 13.00 0.66
C ASP A 449 12.90 12.21 -0.24
N PHE A 450 12.49 11.91 -1.47
CA PHE A 450 13.29 11.05 -2.35
C PHE A 450 14.54 11.74 -2.87
N GLU A 451 14.48 13.02 -3.22
CA GLU A 451 15.65 13.73 -3.75
C GLU A 451 16.74 13.89 -2.70
N TYR A 452 16.35 14.17 -1.45
CA TYR A 452 17.27 14.18 -0.32
C TYR A 452 17.97 12.82 -0.15
N VAL A 453 17.19 11.73 -0.13
CA VAL A 453 17.73 10.36 -0.02
C VAL A 453 18.69 10.06 -1.17
N ILE A 454 18.28 10.33 -2.41
CA ILE A 454 19.11 10.08 -3.61
C ILE A 454 20.44 10.84 -3.51
N ASN A 455 20.39 12.13 -3.18
CA ASN A 455 21.59 12.96 -3.09
C ASN A 455 22.53 12.56 -1.94
N GLU A 456 21.99 12.14 -0.79
CA GLU A 456 22.81 11.64 0.32
C GLU A 456 23.46 10.29 -0.01
N VAL A 457 22.71 9.34 -0.59
CA VAL A 457 23.25 8.03 -0.97
C VAL A 457 24.33 8.17 -2.04
N ILE A 458 24.10 9.01 -3.06
CA ILE A 458 25.11 9.25 -4.11
C ILE A 458 26.37 9.88 -3.52
N ARG A 459 26.24 10.89 -2.65
CA ARG A 459 27.41 11.58 -2.07
C ARG A 459 28.23 10.69 -1.14
N ASN A 460 27.57 9.86 -0.33
CA ASN A 460 28.23 9.14 0.75
C ASN A 460 28.61 7.69 0.40
N ASP A 461 27.81 7.01 -0.45
CA ASP A 461 27.92 5.56 -0.63
C ASP A 461 28.18 5.11 -2.07
N ALA A 462 27.93 5.94 -3.09
CA ALA A 462 28.13 5.54 -4.47
C ALA A 462 29.61 5.60 -4.89
N ALA A 463 30.15 4.47 -5.36
CA ALA A 463 31.53 4.39 -5.88
C ALA A 463 31.75 5.29 -7.11
N TRP A 464 30.70 5.56 -7.87
CA TRP A 464 30.68 6.42 -9.05
C TRP A 464 30.28 7.88 -8.75
N SER A 465 30.22 8.28 -7.47
CA SER A 465 29.81 9.64 -7.05
C SER A 465 30.56 10.77 -7.73
N ARG A 466 31.85 10.58 -8.02
CA ARG A 466 32.69 11.57 -8.72
C ARG A 466 32.35 11.71 -10.21
N GLN A 467 31.67 10.73 -10.80
CA GLN A 467 31.22 10.76 -12.19
C GLN A 467 29.83 11.41 -12.31
N PHE A 468 29.05 11.45 -11.23
CA PHE A 468 27.68 11.93 -11.22
C PHE A 468 27.57 13.43 -11.54
N CYS A 469 26.60 13.79 -12.38
CA CYS A 469 26.27 15.18 -12.71
C CYS A 469 24.92 15.59 -12.11
N SER A 470 23.86 14.88 -12.50
CA SER A 470 22.48 15.12 -12.07
C SER A 470 21.64 13.89 -12.35
N PHE A 471 20.48 13.76 -11.70
CA PHE A 471 19.44 12.79 -12.11
C PHE A 471 18.30 13.53 -12.82
N SER A 472 17.64 12.85 -13.75
CA SER A 472 16.54 13.42 -14.53
C SER A 472 15.17 12.94 -14.06
N ASP A 473 15.08 11.70 -13.60
CA ASP A 473 13.82 11.03 -13.29
C ASP A 473 14.07 9.79 -12.41
N TYR A 474 13.06 9.39 -11.63
CA TYR A 474 13.18 8.29 -10.67
C TYR A 474 11.86 7.56 -10.40
N ASP A 475 11.96 6.27 -10.07
CA ASP A 475 10.81 5.40 -9.78
C ASP A 475 11.05 4.57 -8.51
N ILE A 476 10.16 4.70 -7.53
CA ILE A 476 10.31 4.06 -6.21
C ILE A 476 9.36 2.87 -6.08
N VAL A 477 9.92 1.73 -5.71
CA VAL A 477 9.18 0.48 -5.46
C VAL A 477 9.50 -0.02 -4.06
N ILE A 478 8.46 -0.30 -3.28
CA ILE A 478 8.61 -0.94 -1.96
C ILE A 478 8.95 -2.41 -2.18
N LEU A 479 10.06 -2.87 -1.59
CA LEU A 479 10.51 -4.26 -1.67
C LEU A 479 10.04 -5.10 -0.48
N GLU A 480 10.03 -4.52 0.73
CA GLU A 480 9.64 -5.20 1.96
C GLU A 480 9.19 -4.20 3.03
N VAL A 481 8.30 -4.63 3.91
CA VAL A 481 7.92 -3.86 5.11
C VAL A 481 7.90 -4.83 6.29
N CYS A 482 8.77 -4.61 7.26
CA CYS A 482 8.81 -5.39 8.50
C CYS A 482 8.03 -4.64 9.59
N PRO A 483 6.76 -5.01 9.87
CA PRO A 483 5.93 -4.27 10.80
C PRO A 483 6.37 -4.42 12.27
N GLU A 484 7.17 -5.44 12.59
CA GLU A 484 7.72 -5.67 13.92
C GLU A 484 8.94 -4.78 14.23
N THR A 485 9.80 -4.53 13.24
CA THR A 485 10.98 -3.65 13.39
C THR A 485 10.75 -2.23 12.88
N ASN A 486 9.59 -1.98 12.27
CA ASN A 486 9.21 -0.71 11.65
C ASN A 486 10.17 -0.27 10.53
N GLN A 487 10.74 -1.23 9.81
CA GLN A 487 11.64 -1.00 8.68
C GLN A 487 10.88 -1.12 7.36
N VAL A 488 11.07 -0.14 6.47
CA VAL A 488 10.55 -0.12 5.10
C VAL A 488 11.73 -0.17 4.15
N VAL A 489 11.85 -1.24 3.37
CA VAL A 489 12.90 -1.38 2.35
C VAL A 489 12.34 -0.94 1.01
N ILE A 490 12.96 0.07 0.41
CA ILE A 490 12.61 0.59 -0.91
C ILE A 490 13.76 0.41 -1.91
N ASN A 491 13.40 0.30 -3.17
CA ASN A 491 14.30 0.40 -4.31
C ASN A 491 13.97 1.69 -5.06
N ILE A 492 14.99 2.44 -5.45
CA ILE A 492 14.90 3.70 -6.17
C ILE A 492 15.60 3.49 -7.50
N GLY A 493 14.84 3.34 -8.59
CA GLY A 493 15.37 3.32 -9.94
C GLY A 493 15.66 4.75 -10.36
N LEU A 494 16.84 4.99 -10.93
CA LEU A 494 17.31 6.32 -11.30
C LEU A 494 17.70 6.38 -12.77
N LEU A 495 17.22 7.41 -13.46
CA LEU A 495 17.82 7.89 -14.70
C LEU A 495 18.68 9.10 -14.39
N LEU A 496 19.96 9.04 -14.76
CA LEU A 496 20.93 10.06 -14.42
C LEU A 496 21.95 10.34 -15.52
N LEU A 497 22.59 11.50 -15.42
CA LEU A 497 23.75 11.88 -16.22
C LEU A 497 25.02 11.69 -15.40
N ALA A 498 26.00 11.00 -16.00
CA ALA A 498 27.31 10.83 -15.43
C ALA A 498 28.40 10.86 -16.51
N PHE A 499 29.62 11.25 -16.15
CA PHE A 499 30.78 11.08 -17.00
C PHE A 499 31.13 9.59 -17.14
N PRO A 500 31.58 9.12 -18.31
CA PRO A 500 32.12 7.77 -18.45
C PRO A 500 33.34 7.58 -17.56
N SER A 501 33.69 6.31 -17.29
CA SER A 501 34.86 5.99 -16.48
C SER A 501 36.13 6.58 -17.12
N PRO A 502 37.10 7.05 -16.32
CA PRO A 502 38.33 7.65 -16.85
C PRO A 502 39.17 6.68 -17.69
N ASP A 503 38.91 5.38 -17.59
CA ASP A 503 39.57 4.32 -18.35
C ASP A 503 38.96 4.09 -19.74
N GLU A 504 37.80 4.69 -20.06
CA GLU A 504 37.21 4.61 -21.39
C GLU A 504 37.84 5.63 -22.35
N GLU A 505 38.50 5.15 -23.40
CA GLU A 505 39.03 5.99 -24.50
C GLU A 505 37.88 6.64 -25.29
N GLY A 506 37.76 7.96 -25.22
CA GLY A 506 36.77 8.70 -25.98
C GLY A 506 36.51 10.13 -25.49
N GLN A 507 35.51 10.76 -26.10
CA GLN A 507 35.10 12.12 -25.73
C GLN A 507 34.45 12.12 -24.34
N LEU A 508 35.02 12.89 -23.40
CA LEU A 508 34.56 13.07 -22.01
C LEU A 508 33.25 13.88 -21.93
N ARG A 509 32.18 13.36 -22.53
CA ARG A 509 30.84 13.95 -22.41
C ARG A 509 29.99 13.11 -21.47
N PRO A 510 29.20 13.74 -20.58
CA PRO A 510 28.21 13.03 -19.79
C PRO A 510 27.27 12.22 -20.69
N ARG A 511 26.94 11.02 -20.27
CA ARG A 511 25.96 10.15 -20.92
C ARG A 511 24.84 9.81 -19.95
N THR A 512 23.72 9.34 -20.48
CA THR A 512 22.57 8.89 -19.69
C THR A 512 22.79 7.45 -19.23
N TYR A 513 22.64 7.24 -17.92
CA TYR A 513 22.74 5.94 -17.27
C TYR A 513 21.46 5.65 -16.49
N HIS A 514 21.22 4.36 -16.31
CA HIS A 514 20.25 3.84 -15.36
C HIS A 514 20.98 3.11 -14.22
N THR A 515 20.51 3.29 -12.99
CA THR A 515 20.97 2.54 -11.82
C THR A 515 19.83 2.33 -10.82
N SER A 516 20.11 1.63 -9.71
CA SER A 516 19.14 1.44 -8.63
C SER A 516 19.79 1.59 -7.26
N LEU A 517 19.17 2.35 -6.36
CA LEU A 517 19.57 2.49 -4.96
C LEU A 517 18.60 1.75 -4.05
N LYS A 518 19.10 0.97 -3.10
CA LYS A 518 18.29 0.27 -2.09
C LYS A 518 18.50 0.93 -0.75
N VAL A 519 17.39 1.27 -0.09
CA VAL A 519 17.40 2.03 1.17
C VAL A 519 16.43 1.39 2.15
N ALA A 520 16.82 1.33 3.42
CA ALA A 520 15.97 0.91 4.53
C ALA A 520 15.62 2.14 5.38
N TRP A 521 14.32 2.41 5.51
CA TRP A 521 13.76 3.53 6.26
C TRP A 521 13.13 3.06 7.56
N ASP A 522 13.59 3.63 8.68
CA ASP A 522 13.09 3.33 10.02
C ASP A 522 11.95 4.28 10.38
N LEU A 523 10.74 3.74 10.55
CA LEU A 523 9.58 4.54 10.93
C LEU A 523 9.59 4.97 12.40
N ASN A 524 10.47 4.42 13.25
CA ASN A 524 10.63 4.86 14.63
C ASN A 524 11.54 6.09 14.75
N SER A 525 12.62 6.16 13.98
CA SER A 525 13.58 7.27 14.07
C SER A 525 13.43 8.28 12.94
N GLY A 526 12.70 7.94 11.87
CA GLY A 526 12.64 8.72 10.64
C GLY A 526 13.91 8.64 9.79
N THR A 527 14.97 7.98 10.27
CA THR A 527 16.24 7.88 9.55
C THR A 527 16.20 6.80 8.48
N PHE A 528 16.99 6.97 7.43
CA PHE A 528 17.24 5.92 6.45
C PHE A 528 18.70 5.45 6.47
N THR A 529 18.94 4.24 5.96
CA THR A 529 20.26 3.64 5.80
C THR A 529 20.39 3.02 4.42
N THR A 530 21.56 3.17 3.80
CA THR A 530 21.86 2.57 2.49
C THR A 530 22.03 1.06 2.64
N VAL A 531 21.25 0.30 1.88
CA VAL A 531 21.33 -1.17 1.83
C VAL A 531 22.17 -1.64 0.65
N GLY A 532 22.14 -0.91 -0.46
CA GLY A 532 23.00 -1.21 -1.60
C GLY A 532 22.87 -0.21 -2.73
N VAL A 533 23.98 -0.01 -3.44
CA VAL A 533 24.09 0.88 -4.60
C VAL A 533 24.39 0.04 -5.83
N GLY A 534 23.62 0.24 -6.90
CA GLY A 534 23.86 -0.42 -8.18
C GLY A 534 24.95 0.25 -9.00
N ASP A 535 25.52 -0.49 -9.95
CA ASP A 535 26.42 0.06 -10.96
C ASP A 535 25.66 0.92 -11.99
N LEU A 536 26.39 1.72 -12.74
CA LEU A 536 25.85 2.53 -13.84
C LEU A 536 25.70 1.67 -15.10
N THR A 537 24.49 1.63 -15.67
CA THR A 537 24.21 0.95 -16.94
C THR A 537 23.84 1.98 -18.00
N GLU A 538 24.63 2.12 -19.06
CA GLU A 538 24.42 3.13 -20.10
C GLU A 538 23.11 2.89 -20.87
N VAL A 539 22.30 3.94 -21.03
CA VAL A 539 21.02 3.89 -21.74
C VAL A 539 21.26 4.16 -23.23
N LYS A 540 21.27 3.11 -24.06
CA LYS A 540 21.57 3.19 -25.50
C LYS A 540 20.31 3.07 -26.36
N GLY A 541 19.70 4.19 -26.70
CA GLY A 541 18.53 4.24 -27.60
C GLY A 541 17.25 3.62 -27.03
N GLN A 542 17.26 3.23 -25.75
CA GLN A 542 16.08 2.74 -25.04
C GLN A 542 15.15 3.91 -24.70
N THR A 543 13.84 3.70 -24.79
CA THR A 543 12.86 4.69 -24.31
C THR A 543 12.77 4.65 -22.79
N SER A 544 12.46 5.77 -22.13
CA SER A 544 12.29 5.83 -20.67
C SER A 544 11.29 4.77 -20.17
N GLY A 545 10.19 4.56 -20.90
CA GLY A 545 9.21 3.52 -20.57
C GLY A 545 9.78 2.09 -20.58
N SER A 546 10.70 1.79 -21.51
CA SER A 546 11.37 0.48 -21.54
C SER A 546 12.34 0.29 -20.37
N VAL A 547 13.04 1.36 -19.96
CA VAL A 547 13.91 1.37 -18.79
C VAL A 547 13.10 1.10 -17.51
N TRP A 548 12.02 1.86 -17.30
CA TRP A 548 11.15 1.71 -16.14
C TRP A 548 10.44 0.35 -16.09
N SER A 549 10.02 -0.17 -17.23
CA SER A 549 9.46 -1.52 -17.33
C SER A 549 10.46 -2.61 -16.92
N SER A 550 11.71 -2.51 -17.40
CA SER A 550 12.80 -3.42 -17.04
C SER A 550 13.14 -3.34 -15.55
N TYR A 551 13.25 -2.12 -15.02
CA TYR A 551 13.49 -1.85 -13.61
C TYR A 551 12.40 -2.48 -12.71
N ARG A 552 11.12 -2.24 -13.01
CA ARG A 552 9.97 -2.80 -12.28
C ARG A 552 9.95 -4.32 -12.32
N LYS A 553 10.31 -4.91 -13.46
CA LYS A 553 10.46 -6.36 -13.59
C LYS A 553 11.54 -6.90 -12.65
N GLY A 554 12.70 -6.23 -12.57
CA GLY A 554 13.76 -6.58 -11.62
C GLY A 554 13.32 -6.49 -10.16
N CYS A 555 12.49 -5.50 -9.81
CA CYS A 555 11.90 -5.40 -8.48
C CYS A 555 10.97 -6.58 -8.17
N VAL A 556 10.11 -6.97 -9.12
CA VAL A 556 9.26 -8.17 -8.99
C VAL A 556 10.08 -9.43 -8.82
N ASP A 557 11.11 -9.63 -9.64
CA ASP A 557 11.97 -10.82 -9.55
C ASP A 557 12.65 -10.90 -8.18
N THR A 558 13.01 -9.75 -7.61
CA THR A 558 13.53 -9.65 -6.24
C THR A 558 12.47 -10.04 -5.22
N VAL A 559 11.29 -9.41 -5.23
CA VAL A 559 10.19 -9.73 -4.29
C VAL A 559 9.81 -11.21 -4.37
N MET A 560 9.70 -11.77 -5.57
CA MET A 560 9.32 -13.17 -5.78
C MET A 560 10.40 -14.15 -5.32
N ARG A 561 11.68 -13.78 -5.42
CA ARG A 561 12.81 -14.58 -4.94
C ARG A 561 12.81 -14.70 -3.41
N TRP A 562 12.43 -13.63 -2.71
CA TRP A 562 12.47 -13.56 -1.24
C TRP A 562 11.10 -13.77 -0.57
N LEU A 563 10.06 -14.12 -1.35
CA LEU A 563 8.70 -14.26 -0.84
C LEU A 563 8.56 -15.43 0.14
N VAL A 564 8.20 -15.11 1.38
CA VAL A 564 7.86 -16.10 2.43
C VAL A 564 6.34 -16.16 2.62
N PRO A 565 5.70 -17.34 2.49
CA PRO A 565 4.26 -17.46 2.70
C PRO A 565 3.84 -17.14 4.14
N GLU A 566 2.80 -16.32 4.27
CA GLU A 566 2.28 -15.90 5.57
C GLU A 566 1.22 -16.83 6.17
N GLY A 567 0.98 -16.65 7.47
CA GLY A 567 -0.17 -17.24 8.16
C GLY A 567 -1.50 -16.75 7.59
N PRO A 568 -2.58 -17.57 7.67
CA PRO A 568 -3.93 -17.08 7.38
C PRO A 568 -4.27 -15.90 8.30
N GLY A 569 -5.00 -14.91 7.78
CA GLY A 569 -5.33 -13.67 8.49
C GLY A 569 -4.25 -12.57 8.48
N ARG A 570 -2.95 -12.91 8.41
CA ARG A 570 -1.85 -11.92 8.46
C ARG A 570 -1.61 -11.13 7.17
N GLY A 571 -2.21 -11.54 6.06
CA GLY A 571 -2.09 -10.81 4.80
C GLY A 571 -3.08 -9.63 4.71
N VAL A 572 -2.71 -8.58 3.99
CA VAL A 572 -3.65 -7.53 3.57
C VAL A 572 -4.75 -8.17 2.72
N HIS A 573 -6.01 -7.83 3.01
CA HIS A 573 -7.13 -8.26 2.19
C HIS A 573 -7.53 -7.16 1.23
N ARG A 574 -7.60 -7.49 -0.06
CA ARG A 574 -7.85 -6.55 -1.15
C ARG A 574 -9.10 -6.98 -1.88
N MET A 575 -10.06 -6.08 -2.00
CA MET A 575 -11.33 -6.27 -2.69
C MET A 575 -11.44 -5.28 -3.84
N THR A 576 -11.70 -5.78 -5.05
CA THR A 576 -11.84 -4.95 -6.25
C THR A 576 -12.61 -5.70 -7.34
N ASN A 577 -13.34 -4.96 -8.17
CA ASN A 577 -13.95 -5.47 -9.41
C ASN A 577 -13.35 -4.77 -10.63
N GLU A 578 -12.03 -4.86 -10.80
CA GLU A 578 -11.30 -4.27 -11.95
C GLU A 578 -11.79 -4.79 -13.31
N ALA A 579 -12.33 -6.01 -13.33
CA ALA A 579 -12.88 -6.60 -14.55
C ALA A 579 -13.94 -5.71 -15.20
N LEU A 580 -14.70 -4.93 -14.41
CA LEU A 580 -15.78 -4.06 -14.90
C LEU A 580 -15.33 -3.11 -16.01
N HIS A 581 -14.18 -2.48 -15.80
CA HIS A 581 -13.60 -1.51 -16.74
C HIS A 581 -13.06 -2.16 -18.03
N LYS A 582 -12.94 -3.49 -18.06
CA LYS A 582 -12.54 -4.28 -19.24
C LYS A 582 -13.76 -4.94 -19.90
N GLY A 583 -14.98 -4.49 -19.58
CA GLY A 583 -16.23 -5.04 -20.08
C GLY A 583 -16.57 -6.43 -19.54
N CYS A 584 -15.92 -6.86 -18.46
CA CYS A 584 -16.19 -8.14 -17.78
C CYS A 584 -16.67 -7.87 -16.35
N SER A 585 -17.18 -8.83 -15.60
CA SER A 585 -17.35 -8.67 -14.14
C SER A 585 -16.71 -9.86 -13.44
N LEU A 586 -16.45 -9.72 -12.14
CA LEU A 586 -16.21 -10.88 -11.30
C LEU A 586 -17.33 -11.90 -11.50
N LYS A 587 -16.96 -13.18 -11.51
CA LYS A 587 -17.94 -14.28 -11.62
C LYS A 587 -18.36 -14.81 -10.24
N VAL A 588 -17.48 -14.68 -9.26
CA VAL A 588 -17.66 -15.22 -7.92
C VAL A 588 -16.99 -14.31 -6.91
N LEU A 589 -17.67 -14.05 -5.79
CA LEU A 589 -17.08 -13.53 -4.55
C LEU A 589 -16.86 -14.72 -3.61
N ALA A 590 -15.62 -14.98 -3.22
CA ALA A 590 -15.26 -16.17 -2.44
C ALA A 590 -14.78 -15.80 -1.03
N ASP A 591 -15.43 -16.39 -0.03
CA ASP A 591 -14.87 -16.54 1.31
C ASP A 591 -14.14 -17.89 1.39
N ASN A 592 -12.81 -17.83 1.30
CA ASN A 592 -11.96 -19.01 1.29
C ASN A 592 -11.81 -19.68 2.66
N GLU A 593 -12.04 -18.96 3.76
CA GLU A 593 -11.94 -19.51 5.10
C GLU A 593 -13.21 -20.27 5.48
N ARG A 594 -14.37 -19.74 5.08
CA ARG A 594 -15.69 -20.35 5.32
C ARG A 594 -16.16 -21.24 4.17
N TYR A 595 -15.40 -21.31 3.08
CA TYR A 595 -15.72 -22.07 1.87
C TYR A 595 -17.09 -21.69 1.28
N THR A 596 -17.41 -20.40 1.27
CA THR A 596 -18.70 -19.88 0.82
C THR A 596 -18.51 -19.02 -0.40
N TRP A 597 -19.29 -19.26 -1.45
CA TRP A 597 -19.23 -18.51 -2.70
C TRP A 597 -20.55 -17.79 -2.96
N ILE A 598 -20.46 -16.51 -3.34
CA ILE A 598 -21.56 -15.78 -3.98
C ILE A 598 -21.27 -15.77 -5.49
N VAL A 599 -22.16 -16.38 -6.28
CA VAL A 599 -22.09 -16.39 -7.74
C VAL A 599 -22.81 -15.15 -8.27
N LEU A 600 -22.10 -14.32 -9.03
CA LEU A 600 -22.58 -13.03 -9.55
C LEU A 600 -23.46 -13.18 -10.78
#